data_AF-A0A956JPF2-F1
#
_entry.id   AF-A0A956JPF2-F1
#
_cell.length_a   1.000
_cell.length_b   1.000
_cell.length_c   1.000
_cell.angle_alpha   90.00
_cell.angle_beta   90.00
_cell.angle_gamma   90.00
#
_symmetry.space_group_name_H-M   'P 1'
#
loop_
_entity.id
_entity.type
_entity.pdbx_description
1 polymer ?
#
loop_
_entity_poly.entity_id
_entity_poly.type
_entity_poly.pdbx_seq_one_letter_code
_entity_poly.pdbx_strand_id
1 'polypeptide(L)'
;MARKRLGELLVEAGVIDDLQLSSALGEQRKYGRPLGRVLVEMGAVSEDAMVGILSQQLNIPAVQLNGRQLAPAALQQLDLAFCQRHLCVPFGYQDRGRFLDVAMADPTNLETFDQIRIKTRCNVRPYLAGPVAIDAAIRVGYTGVSMEEANIAARRATPTRADAGVAETYGAAPWPVNASMVELAGDTGGARQVDLERVGPVRGGAGALPGYGANRRARSVPTGDLPAVPQPVASPSSGQLEALRTEVAQLKALLERDEKVLRRLMGLLIDKGLCTRDELVARLNED
;
A
#
# COMPACT_ATOMS: atom_id res chain seq x y z
N MET A 1 6.34 -15.80 -30.72
CA MET A 1 5.93 -16.91 -29.83
C MET A 1 4.84 -16.39 -28.91
N ALA A 2 3.77 -17.15 -28.69
CA ALA A 2 2.71 -16.74 -27.77
C ALA A 2 3.29 -16.58 -26.36
N ARG A 3 2.96 -15.47 -25.69
CA ARG A 3 3.35 -15.22 -24.30
C ARG A 3 2.73 -16.32 -23.44
N LYS A 4 3.56 -17.16 -22.79
CA LYS A 4 3.08 -18.20 -21.87
C LYS A 4 2.15 -17.59 -20.82
N ARG A 5 1.05 -18.27 -20.51
CA ARG A 5 0.09 -17.77 -19.52
C ARG A 5 0.70 -17.85 -18.13
N LEU A 6 0.33 -16.91 -17.26
CA LEU A 6 0.86 -16.85 -15.89
C LEU A 6 0.58 -18.14 -15.11
N GLY A 7 -0.62 -18.71 -15.27
CA GLY A 7 -0.98 -19.98 -14.65
C GLY A 7 -0.10 -21.16 -15.09
N GLU A 8 0.18 -21.26 -16.39
CA GLU A 8 1.04 -22.32 -16.93
C GLU A 8 2.49 -22.17 -16.43
N LEU A 9 3.00 -20.94 -16.35
CA LEU A 9 4.33 -20.67 -15.82
C LEU A 9 4.46 -21.06 -14.34
N LEU A 10 3.40 -20.85 -13.55
CA LEU A 10 3.39 -21.23 -12.13
C LEU A 10 3.35 -22.75 -11.93
N VAL A 11 2.63 -23.47 -12.81
CA VAL A 11 2.62 -24.94 -12.81
C VAL A 11 3.97 -25.50 -13.28
N GLU A 12 4.54 -24.94 -14.36
CA GLU A 12 5.88 -25.32 -14.85
C GLU A 12 6.97 -25.10 -13.80
N ALA A 13 6.86 -24.03 -13.00
CA ALA A 13 7.78 -23.75 -11.90
C ALA A 13 7.55 -24.63 -10.66
N GLY A 14 6.50 -25.46 -10.65
CA GLY A 14 6.15 -26.34 -9.53
C GLY A 14 5.66 -25.59 -8.28
N VAL A 15 5.23 -24.34 -8.44
CA VAL A 15 4.75 -23.50 -7.32
C VAL A 15 3.29 -23.81 -7.01
N ILE A 16 2.50 -24.16 -8.04
CA ILE A 16 1.09 -24.55 -7.90
C ILE A 16 0.80 -25.84 -8.66
N ASP A 17 -0.23 -26.54 -8.20
CA ASP A 17 -0.80 -27.69 -8.90
C ASP A 17 -1.94 -27.27 -9.86
N ASP A 18 -2.23 -28.10 -10.85
CA ASP A 18 -3.31 -27.87 -11.83
C ASP A 18 -4.67 -27.70 -11.14
N LEU A 19 -4.90 -28.43 -10.04
CA LEU A 19 -6.11 -28.33 -9.24
C LEU A 19 -6.24 -26.94 -8.59
N GLN A 20 -5.14 -26.41 -8.05
CA GLN A 20 -5.11 -25.08 -7.43
C GLN A 20 -5.34 -23.98 -8.47
N LEU A 21 -4.72 -24.13 -9.65
CA LEU A 21 -4.94 -23.21 -10.76
C LEU A 21 -6.41 -23.19 -11.20
N SER A 22 -7.05 -24.36 -11.31
CA SER A 22 -8.46 -24.46 -11.71
C SER A 22 -9.40 -23.77 -10.70
N SER A 23 -9.09 -23.91 -9.41
CA SER A 23 -9.85 -23.29 -8.33
C SER A 23 -9.68 -21.77 -8.33
N ALA A 24 -8.45 -21.28 -8.49
CA ALA A 24 -8.15 -19.86 -8.61
C ALA A 24 -8.80 -19.20 -9.85
N LEU A 25 -8.86 -19.92 -10.98
CA LEU A 25 -9.60 -19.46 -12.17
C LEU A 25 -11.12 -19.39 -11.94
N GLY A 26 -11.67 -20.34 -11.18
CA GLY A 26 -13.08 -20.31 -10.78
C GLY A 26 -13.39 -19.08 -9.92
N GLU A 27 -12.53 -18.78 -8.95
CA GLU A 27 -12.65 -17.62 -8.08
C GLU A 27 -12.42 -16.29 -8.83
N GLN A 28 -11.42 -16.23 -9.71
CA GLN A 28 -11.21 -15.10 -10.61
C GLN A 28 -12.46 -14.78 -11.44
N ARG A 29 -13.12 -15.79 -12.02
CA ARG A 29 -14.34 -15.58 -12.82
C ARG A 29 -15.51 -15.06 -11.98
N LYS A 30 -15.56 -15.45 -10.71
CA LYS A 30 -16.61 -15.04 -9.78
C LYS A 30 -16.42 -13.59 -9.30
N TYR A 31 -15.19 -13.18 -9.01
CA TYR A 31 -14.89 -11.86 -8.43
C TYR A 31 -14.30 -10.84 -9.41
N GLY A 32 -13.90 -11.26 -10.61
CA GLY A 32 -13.29 -10.39 -11.63
C GLY A 32 -11.90 -9.85 -11.26
N ARG A 33 -11.18 -10.53 -10.35
CA ARG A 33 -9.91 -10.06 -9.80
C ARG A 33 -8.70 -10.64 -10.57
N PRO A 34 -7.54 -9.98 -10.55
CA PRO A 34 -6.34 -10.52 -11.21
C PRO A 34 -5.94 -11.86 -10.57
N LEU A 35 -5.64 -12.86 -11.43
CA LEU A 35 -5.34 -14.24 -11.02
C LEU A 35 -4.22 -14.31 -9.97
N GLY A 36 -3.16 -13.53 -10.15
CA GLY A 36 -2.04 -13.51 -9.21
C GLY A 36 -2.45 -13.11 -7.78
N ARG A 37 -3.37 -12.15 -7.65
CA ARG A 37 -3.87 -11.72 -6.33
C ARG A 37 -4.74 -12.80 -5.67
N VAL A 38 -5.56 -13.48 -6.46
CA VAL A 38 -6.37 -14.61 -5.98
C VAL A 38 -5.47 -15.74 -5.47
N LEU A 39 -4.42 -16.08 -6.22
CA LEU A 39 -3.47 -17.13 -5.83
C LEU A 39 -2.71 -16.83 -4.54
N VAL A 40 -2.33 -15.57 -4.32
CA VAL A 40 -1.69 -15.14 -3.07
C VAL A 40 -2.68 -15.17 -1.89
N GLU A 41 -3.92 -14.73 -2.10
CA GLU A 41 -4.95 -14.72 -1.06
C GLU A 41 -5.44 -16.11 -0.66
N MET A 42 -5.45 -17.06 -1.61
CA MET A 42 -5.68 -18.47 -1.33
C MET A 42 -4.52 -19.15 -0.60
N GLY A 43 -3.38 -18.46 -0.44
CA GLY A 43 -2.15 -19.02 0.15
C GLY A 43 -1.47 -20.08 -0.73
N ALA A 44 -1.85 -20.19 -2.01
CA ALA A 44 -1.26 -21.15 -2.93
C ALA A 44 0.15 -20.72 -3.38
N VAL A 45 0.41 -19.40 -3.42
CA VAL A 45 1.70 -18.84 -3.86
C VAL A 45 2.17 -17.76 -2.90
N SER A 46 3.43 -17.82 -2.48
CA SER A 46 4.07 -16.72 -1.75
C SER A 46 4.29 -15.50 -2.65
N GLU A 47 4.16 -14.31 -2.11
CA GLU A 47 4.35 -13.04 -2.84
C GLU A 47 5.72 -12.95 -3.54
N ASP A 48 6.80 -13.40 -2.89
CA ASP A 48 8.15 -13.43 -3.48
C ASP A 48 8.24 -14.32 -4.72
N ALA A 49 7.65 -15.53 -4.65
CA ALA A 49 7.60 -16.44 -5.80
C ALA A 49 6.78 -15.83 -6.96
N MET A 50 5.65 -15.18 -6.65
CA MET A 50 4.83 -14.49 -7.63
C MET A 50 5.61 -13.40 -8.36
N VAL A 51 6.35 -12.56 -7.61
CA VAL A 51 7.22 -11.51 -8.16
C VAL A 51 8.31 -12.11 -9.06
N GLY A 52 8.93 -13.21 -8.64
CA GLY A 52 9.94 -13.91 -9.44
C GLY A 52 9.43 -14.38 -10.80
N ILE A 53 8.25 -15.01 -10.84
CA ILE A 53 7.66 -15.49 -12.09
C ILE A 53 7.19 -14.32 -12.97
N LEU A 54 6.54 -13.32 -12.38
CA LEU A 54 6.09 -12.13 -13.10
C LEU A 54 7.27 -11.37 -13.73
N SER A 55 8.40 -11.28 -13.01
CA SER A 55 9.63 -10.68 -13.52
C SER A 55 10.11 -11.37 -14.80
N GLN A 56 10.12 -12.70 -14.83
CA GLN A 56 10.49 -13.47 -16.01
C GLN A 56 9.47 -13.31 -17.15
N GLN A 57 8.18 -13.29 -16.84
CA GLN A 57 7.13 -13.17 -17.86
C GLN A 57 7.06 -11.78 -18.50
N LEU A 58 7.33 -10.74 -17.73
CA LEU A 58 7.30 -9.34 -18.18
C LEU A 58 8.67 -8.86 -18.69
N ASN A 59 9.73 -9.62 -18.44
CA ASN A 59 11.12 -9.20 -18.66
C ASN A 59 11.45 -7.88 -17.95
N ILE A 60 10.92 -7.72 -16.73
CA ILE A 60 11.12 -6.55 -15.86
C ILE A 60 11.89 -7.03 -14.62
N PRO A 61 12.99 -6.38 -14.22
CA PRO A 61 13.77 -6.80 -13.05
C PRO A 61 12.95 -6.70 -11.77
N ALA A 62 12.96 -7.78 -10.97
CA ALA A 62 12.45 -7.76 -9.60
C ALA A 62 13.43 -7.05 -8.66
N VAL A 63 12.89 -6.30 -7.70
CA VAL A 63 13.68 -5.62 -6.66
C VAL A 63 13.15 -5.97 -5.29
N GLN A 64 14.07 -6.34 -4.40
CA GLN A 64 13.77 -6.52 -2.99
C GLN A 64 13.98 -5.20 -2.25
N LEU A 65 12.92 -4.69 -1.64
CA LEU A 65 12.91 -3.40 -0.93
C LEU A 65 13.19 -3.55 0.57
N ASN A 66 13.12 -4.77 1.10
CA ASN A 66 13.35 -5.07 2.51
C ASN A 66 14.78 -4.68 2.92
N GLY A 67 14.91 -3.67 3.78
CA GLY A 67 16.20 -3.20 4.30
C GLY A 67 17.05 -2.39 3.31
N ARG A 68 16.49 -2.00 2.16
CA ARG A 68 17.22 -1.17 1.18
C ARG A 68 17.16 0.30 1.56
N GLN A 69 18.29 0.99 1.46
CA GLN A 69 18.33 2.44 1.63
C GLN A 69 17.77 3.13 0.38
N LEU A 70 16.67 3.87 0.55
CA LEU A 70 16.03 4.64 -0.51
C LEU A 70 16.75 5.98 -0.65
N ALA A 71 17.07 6.39 -1.88
CA ALA A 71 17.70 7.69 -2.11
C ALA A 71 16.73 8.83 -1.78
N PRO A 72 17.08 9.78 -0.87
CA PRO A 72 16.18 10.89 -0.51
C PRO A 72 15.76 11.74 -1.70
N ALA A 73 16.68 11.94 -2.66
CA ALA A 73 16.40 12.67 -3.90
C ALA A 73 15.31 12.00 -4.77
N ALA A 74 15.19 10.66 -4.69
CA ALA A 74 14.16 9.92 -5.40
C ALA A 74 12.79 10.02 -4.71
N LEU A 75 12.78 9.97 -3.37
CA LEU A 75 11.56 10.12 -2.56
C LEU A 75 10.93 11.50 -2.72
N GLN A 76 11.72 12.55 -2.90
CA GLN A 76 11.24 13.91 -3.16
C GLN A 76 10.54 14.07 -4.51
N GLN A 77 10.72 13.14 -5.46
CA GLN A 77 10.08 13.23 -6.77
C GLN A 77 8.59 12.83 -6.75
N LEU A 78 8.17 12.02 -5.77
CA LEU A 78 6.80 11.50 -5.69
C LEU A 78 6.20 11.72 -4.30
N ASP A 79 4.95 12.16 -4.28
CA ASP A 79 4.20 12.37 -3.03
C ASP A 79 3.86 11.03 -2.37
N LEU A 80 3.89 10.99 -1.03
CA LEU A 80 3.47 9.82 -0.25
C LEU A 80 2.05 9.36 -0.61
N ALA A 81 1.11 10.30 -0.73
CA ALA A 81 -0.28 9.98 -1.08
C ALA A 81 -0.41 9.37 -2.48
N PHE A 82 0.51 9.68 -3.40
CA PHE A 82 0.54 9.06 -4.73
C PHE A 82 1.11 7.64 -4.64
N CYS A 83 2.24 7.47 -3.95
CA CYS A 83 2.87 6.17 -3.72
C CYS A 83 1.94 5.15 -3.07
N GLN A 84 1.14 5.56 -2.06
CA GLN A 84 0.16 4.69 -1.40
C GLN A 84 -1.00 4.29 -2.31
N ARG A 85 -1.52 5.25 -3.10
CA ARG A 85 -2.65 4.99 -4.01
C ARG A 85 -2.29 4.04 -5.14
N HIS A 86 -1.10 4.22 -5.72
CA HIS A 86 -0.65 3.47 -6.89
C HIS A 86 0.27 2.28 -6.54
N LEU A 87 0.51 2.03 -5.24
CA LEU A 87 1.42 0.98 -4.76
C LEU A 87 2.75 1.01 -5.50
N CYS A 88 3.43 2.16 -5.44
CA CYS A 88 4.74 2.35 -6.04
C CYS A 88 5.65 3.17 -5.12
N VAL A 89 6.96 2.96 -5.22
CA VAL A 89 7.96 3.70 -4.43
C VAL A 89 9.22 3.94 -5.26
N PRO A 90 9.68 5.20 -5.38
CA PRO A 90 10.96 5.49 -6.01
C PRO A 90 12.11 5.15 -5.06
N PHE A 91 13.14 4.47 -5.56
CA PHE A 91 14.29 4.07 -4.73
C PHE A 91 15.62 4.60 -5.23
N GLY A 92 15.73 4.92 -6.52
CA GLY A 92 16.94 5.43 -7.15
C GLY A 92 16.64 6.62 -8.03
N TYR A 93 17.51 7.63 -7.98
CA TYR A 93 17.45 8.80 -8.85
C TYR A 93 18.82 9.08 -9.46
N GLN A 94 18.84 9.27 -10.78
CA GLN A 94 20.04 9.56 -11.54
C GLN A 94 19.86 10.91 -12.24
N ASP A 95 20.51 11.95 -11.71
CA ASP A 95 20.50 13.31 -12.26
C ASP A 95 20.97 13.34 -13.73
N ARG A 96 22.00 12.56 -14.03
CA ARG A 96 22.56 12.43 -15.38
C ARG A 96 21.58 11.63 -16.25
N GLY A 97 20.76 12.35 -17.01
CA GLY A 97 19.75 11.76 -17.90
C GLY A 97 18.34 11.70 -17.30
N ARG A 98 18.13 12.20 -16.08
CA ARG A 98 16.84 12.22 -15.38
C ARG A 98 16.16 10.85 -15.35
N PHE A 99 16.90 9.81 -14.97
CA PHE A 99 16.32 8.48 -14.79
C PHE A 99 15.81 8.31 -13.36
N LEU A 100 14.59 7.80 -13.23
CA LEU A 100 13.96 7.49 -11.94
C LEU A 100 13.69 5.99 -11.88
N ASP A 101 14.35 5.30 -10.96
CA ASP A 101 14.13 3.87 -10.72
C ASP A 101 12.96 3.73 -9.72
N VAL A 102 11.87 3.13 -10.17
CA VAL A 102 10.61 3.02 -9.40
C VAL A 102 10.23 1.57 -9.22
N ALA A 103 10.02 1.14 -7.97
CA ALA A 103 9.44 -0.15 -7.66
C ALA A 103 7.92 -0.05 -7.69
N MET A 104 7.25 -0.95 -8.41
CA MET A 104 5.81 -0.94 -8.65
C MET A 104 5.23 -2.33 -8.38
N ALA A 105 4.02 -2.38 -7.80
CA ALA A 105 3.29 -3.63 -7.59
C ALA A 105 2.74 -4.19 -8.91
N ASP A 106 2.27 -3.32 -9.80
CA ASP A 106 1.73 -3.68 -11.09
C ASP A 106 2.33 -2.82 -12.22
N PRO A 107 3.38 -3.31 -12.91
CA PRO A 107 4.00 -2.59 -14.01
C PRO A 107 3.20 -2.66 -15.32
N THR A 108 2.11 -3.44 -15.36
CA THR A 108 1.23 -3.50 -16.55
C THR A 108 0.23 -2.36 -16.60
N ASN A 109 0.05 -1.65 -15.47
CA ASN A 109 -0.78 -0.47 -15.40
C ASN A 109 -0.09 0.74 -16.07
N LEU A 110 -0.35 0.90 -17.36
CA LEU A 110 0.19 1.99 -18.18
C LEU A 110 -0.23 3.38 -17.67
N GLU A 111 -1.45 3.50 -17.14
CA GLU A 111 -1.95 4.76 -16.60
C GLU A 111 -1.07 5.25 -15.44
N THR A 112 -0.73 4.35 -14.52
CA THR A 112 0.15 4.69 -13.40
C THR A 112 1.54 5.06 -13.90
N PHE A 113 2.09 4.31 -14.86
CA PHE A 113 3.39 4.60 -15.46
C PHE A 113 3.45 6.00 -16.10
N ASP A 114 2.43 6.35 -16.87
CA ASP A 114 2.35 7.67 -17.53
C ASP A 114 2.15 8.80 -16.52
N GLN A 115 1.32 8.61 -15.49
CA GLN A 115 1.16 9.59 -14.42
C GLN A 115 2.47 9.88 -13.69
N ILE A 116 3.27 8.84 -13.40
CA ILE A 116 4.61 9.02 -12.80
C ILE A 116 5.50 9.83 -13.74
N ARG A 117 5.52 9.52 -15.04
CA ARG A 117 6.32 10.27 -16.02
C ARG A 117 5.92 11.73 -16.14
N ILE A 118 4.61 12.02 -16.16
CA ILE A 118 4.07 13.38 -16.25
C ILE A 118 4.42 14.18 -14.99
N LYS A 119 4.23 13.59 -13.80
CA LYS A 119 4.53 14.25 -12.52
C LYS A 119 6.01 14.54 -12.35
N THR A 120 6.85 13.53 -12.57
CA THR A 120 8.28 13.61 -12.28
C THR A 120 9.09 14.25 -13.41
N ARG A 121 8.54 14.32 -14.63
CA ARG A 121 9.24 14.74 -15.86
C ARG A 121 10.57 13.98 -16.09
N CYS A 122 10.67 12.79 -15.50
CA CYS A 122 11.82 11.91 -15.54
C CYS A 122 11.53 10.69 -16.41
N ASN A 123 12.59 10.05 -16.90
CA ASN A 123 12.49 8.78 -17.59
C ASN A 123 12.41 7.65 -16.56
N VAL A 124 11.26 7.00 -16.49
CA VAL A 124 10.95 6.01 -15.44
C VAL A 124 11.46 4.63 -15.86
N ARG A 125 12.23 3.99 -14.99
CA ARG A 125 12.62 2.58 -15.10
C ARG A 125 11.81 1.77 -14.09
N PRO A 126 10.86 0.93 -14.55
CA PRO A 126 10.03 0.14 -13.66
C PRO A 126 10.80 -1.08 -13.14
N TYR A 127 10.64 -1.36 -11.85
CA TYR A 127 11.08 -2.57 -11.18
C TYR A 127 9.88 -3.20 -10.50
N LEU A 128 9.79 -4.53 -10.52
CA LEU A 128 8.69 -5.24 -9.88
C LEU A 128 9.01 -5.50 -8.40
N ALA A 129 8.07 -5.19 -7.51
CA ALA A 129 8.15 -5.53 -6.10
C ALA A 129 6.78 -5.91 -5.55
N GLY A 130 6.75 -6.70 -4.48
CA GLY A 130 5.50 -7.09 -3.83
C GLY A 130 4.80 -5.90 -3.15
N PRO A 131 3.46 -5.80 -3.17
CA PRO A 131 2.72 -4.76 -2.46
C PRO A 131 3.07 -4.63 -0.97
N VAL A 132 3.35 -5.73 -0.26
CA VAL A 132 3.70 -5.67 1.17
C VAL A 132 5.07 -5.02 1.37
N ALA A 133 6.04 -5.39 0.53
CA ALA A 133 7.39 -4.82 0.55
C ALA A 133 7.35 -3.31 0.19
N ILE A 134 6.48 -2.92 -0.74
CA ILE A 134 6.29 -1.52 -1.13
C ILE A 134 5.67 -0.71 0.02
N ASP A 135 4.62 -1.21 0.67
CA ASP A 135 4.00 -0.50 1.81
C ASP A 135 5.00 -0.31 2.97
N ALA A 136 5.77 -1.36 3.28
CA ALA A 136 6.84 -1.29 4.27
C ALA A 136 7.90 -0.23 3.88
N ALA A 137 8.32 -0.21 2.60
CA ALA A 137 9.29 0.76 2.10
C ALA A 137 8.76 2.20 2.13
N ILE A 138 7.48 2.43 1.82
CA ILE A 138 6.84 3.75 1.91
C ILE A 138 6.86 4.24 3.37
N ARG A 139 6.49 3.39 4.32
CA ARG A 139 6.48 3.73 5.75
C ARG A 139 7.87 4.14 6.24
N VAL A 140 8.91 3.40 5.88
CA VAL A 140 10.28 3.69 6.32
C VAL A 140 10.87 4.90 5.57
N GLY A 141 10.64 4.99 4.26
CA GLY A 141 11.21 6.03 3.42
C GLY A 141 10.70 7.42 3.77
N TYR A 142 9.37 7.60 3.82
CA TYR A 142 8.76 8.93 3.95
C TYR A 142 8.71 9.45 5.40
N THR A 143 8.80 8.59 6.41
CA THR A 143 8.95 9.04 7.80
C THR A 143 10.29 9.73 8.04
N GLY A 144 11.35 9.31 7.34
CA GLY A 144 12.67 9.96 7.38
C GLY A 144 12.69 11.33 6.68
N VAL A 145 12.03 11.46 5.53
CA VAL A 145 12.00 12.74 4.78
C VAL A 145 11.24 13.82 5.54
N SER A 146 10.15 13.47 6.24
CA SER A 146 9.39 14.40 7.08
C SER A 146 10.24 14.99 8.22
N MET A 147 11.14 14.21 8.83
CA MET A 147 12.07 14.71 9.84
C MET A 147 13.16 15.61 9.25
N GLU A 148 13.69 15.28 8.07
CA GLU A 148 14.69 16.09 7.40
C GLU A 148 14.11 17.45 6.95
N GLU A 149 12.90 17.46 6.40
CA GLU A 149 12.18 18.68 6.01
C GLU A 149 11.82 19.55 7.23
N ALA A 150 11.37 18.95 8.33
CA ALA A 150 11.13 19.65 9.58
C ALA A 150 12.42 20.22 10.18
N ASN A 151 13.54 19.51 10.09
CA ASN A 151 14.86 19.95 10.57
C ASN A 151 15.43 21.07 9.68
N ILE A 152 15.27 20.99 8.35
CA ILE A 152 15.67 22.05 7.42
C ILE A 152 14.80 23.30 7.63
N ALA A 153 13.50 23.16 7.84
CA ALA A 153 12.61 24.27 8.18
C ALA A 153 12.96 24.91 9.53
N ALA A 154 13.25 24.10 10.56
CA ALA A 154 13.68 24.58 11.87
C ALA A 154 15.04 25.29 11.82
N ARG A 155 15.98 24.83 10.99
CA ARG A 155 17.29 25.46 10.78
C ARG A 155 17.19 26.76 10.00
N ARG A 156 16.28 26.85 9.02
CA ARG A 156 15.98 28.10 8.28
C ARG A 156 15.24 29.14 9.12
N ALA A 157 14.59 28.72 10.21
CA ALA A 157 13.87 29.60 11.13
C ALA A 157 14.74 30.14 12.27
N THR A 158 16.08 30.06 12.21
CA THR A 158 16.92 30.85 13.12
C THR A 158 16.94 32.30 12.64
N PRO A 159 16.42 33.27 13.41
CA PRO A 159 16.55 34.66 13.04
C PRO A 159 18.02 35.05 13.24
N THR A 160 18.70 35.37 12.14
CA THR A 160 19.91 36.20 12.16
C THR A 160 19.54 37.49 12.89
N ARG A 161 19.98 37.62 14.15
CA ARG A 161 19.90 38.87 14.90
C ARG A 161 21.26 39.58 14.80
N ALA A 162 21.42 40.31 13.70
CA ALA A 162 22.28 41.46 13.51
C ALA A 162 21.40 42.43 12.69
N ASP A 163 21.03 43.63 13.12
CA ASP A 163 21.77 44.67 13.81
C ASP A 163 20.87 45.46 14.79
N ALA A 164 21.45 45.84 15.93
CA ALA A 164 21.09 47.07 16.65
C ALA A 164 22.18 47.35 17.70
N GLY A 165 23.23 48.06 17.28
CA GLY A 165 24.13 48.73 18.21
C GLY A 165 23.83 50.22 18.23
N VAL A 166 23.39 50.75 19.37
CA VAL A 166 24.05 51.88 20.04
C VAL A 166 23.64 51.91 21.51
N ALA A 167 24.65 52.21 22.33
CA ALA A 167 24.73 52.03 23.77
C ALA A 167 24.02 53.13 24.57
N GLU A 168 23.65 52.82 25.82
CA GLU A 168 23.83 53.76 26.93
C GLU A 168 23.99 53.01 28.26
N THR A 169 25.20 53.13 28.80
CA THR A 169 25.61 52.81 30.16
C THR A 169 25.09 53.86 31.14
N TYR A 170 24.31 53.46 32.14
CA TYR A 170 24.33 54.07 33.47
C TYR A 170 24.21 52.95 34.51
N GLY A 171 25.12 52.98 35.49
CA GLY A 171 25.28 51.95 36.50
C GLY A 171 24.38 52.12 37.73
N ALA A 172 24.79 51.39 38.77
CA ALA A 172 24.27 51.31 40.14
C ALA A 172 23.19 50.24 40.39
N ALA A 173 23.66 49.15 41.01
CA ALA A 173 22.89 48.17 41.79
C ALA A 173 22.29 48.82 43.06
N PRO A 174 21.75 48.07 44.04
CA PRO A 174 20.82 46.93 44.01
C PRO A 174 19.55 47.28 44.82
N TRP A 175 18.45 46.52 44.69
CA TRP A 175 17.42 46.51 45.74
C TRP A 175 16.78 45.14 45.92
N PRO A 176 16.23 44.86 47.12
CA PRO A 176 16.27 43.54 47.72
C PRO A 176 14.93 42.79 47.72
N VAL A 177 15.04 41.56 48.22
CA VAL A 177 14.00 40.60 48.56
C VAL A 177 13.09 41.11 49.69
N ASN A 178 11.76 41.00 49.52
CA ASN A 178 10.78 40.49 50.50
C ASN A 178 9.35 40.57 49.89
N ALA A 179 8.61 39.48 49.81
CA ALA A 179 7.75 38.91 50.86
C ALA A 179 6.74 39.92 51.44
N SER A 180 5.50 39.88 50.93
CA SER A 180 4.25 39.81 51.72
C SER A 180 3.04 39.96 50.81
N MET A 181 2.25 38.89 50.64
CA MET A 181 0.79 38.99 50.73
C MET A 181 0.20 37.62 51.09
N VAL A 182 0.07 37.43 52.41
CA VAL A 182 -0.86 36.56 53.14
C VAL A 182 -2.24 37.24 52.99
N GLU A 183 -3.41 36.65 52.77
CA GLU A 183 -4.04 35.34 53.04
C GLU A 183 -5.39 35.37 52.24
N LEU A 184 -6.08 34.27 51.90
CA LEU A 184 -6.99 33.56 52.81
C LEU A 184 -7.58 32.29 52.15
N ALA A 185 -7.85 31.34 53.03
CA ALA A 185 -8.16 29.91 52.94
C ALA A 185 -9.38 29.41 52.11
N GLY A 186 -9.28 28.11 51.80
CA GLY A 186 -10.36 27.15 51.55
C GLY A 186 -10.06 26.32 50.29
N ASP A 187 -10.08 24.99 50.25
CA ASP A 187 -10.37 23.89 51.16
C ASP A 187 -9.97 22.60 50.39
N THR A 188 -9.64 21.51 51.10
CA THR A 188 -9.58 20.06 50.71
C THR A 188 -9.24 19.63 49.25
N GLY A 189 -8.38 18.66 48.91
CA GLY A 189 -7.66 17.57 49.59
C GLY A 189 -7.34 16.45 48.55
N GLY A 190 -6.18 15.79 48.70
CA GLY A 190 -5.87 14.46 48.10
C GLY A 190 -5.10 14.45 46.76
N ALA A 191 -3.79 14.17 46.72
CA ALA A 191 -3.17 12.82 46.69
C ALA A 191 -3.50 12.04 45.37
N ARG A 192 -2.58 11.48 44.58
CA ARG A 192 -1.19 11.05 44.80
C ARG A 192 -0.48 10.80 43.46
N GLN A 193 0.81 11.01 43.54
CA GLN A 193 1.91 10.77 42.60
C GLN A 193 2.13 9.27 42.32
N VAL A 194 2.51 8.93 41.09
CA VAL A 194 3.06 7.62 40.71
C VAL A 194 4.58 7.76 40.56
N ASP A 195 5.31 7.02 41.39
CA ASP A 195 6.76 6.92 41.42
C ASP A 195 7.27 6.03 40.27
N LEU A 196 8.36 6.49 39.64
CA LEU A 196 9.12 5.79 38.62
C LEU A 196 10.40 5.24 39.28
N GLU A 197 10.52 3.93 39.45
CA GLU A 197 11.77 3.30 39.89
C GLU A 197 12.44 2.44 38.81
N ARG A 198 13.69 2.84 38.52
CA ARG A 198 14.92 2.05 38.36
C ARG A 198 14.89 0.72 37.59
N VAL A 199 15.62 0.74 36.47
CA VAL A 199 16.17 -0.43 35.78
C VAL A 199 17.55 -0.79 36.39
N GLY A 200 17.73 -2.06 36.75
CA GLY A 200 19.03 -2.68 37.02
C GLY A 200 19.33 -3.79 36.00
N PRO A 201 20.60 -4.15 35.73
CA PRO A 201 20.98 -5.05 34.63
C PRO A 201 21.09 -6.51 35.09
N VAL A 202 20.82 -7.47 34.19
CA VAL A 202 21.09 -8.89 34.44
C VAL A 202 22.06 -9.45 33.40
N ARG A 203 23.16 -10.01 33.90
CA ARG A 203 24.21 -10.74 33.18
C ARG A 203 24.00 -12.24 33.38
N GLY A 204 24.11 -12.99 32.28
CA GLY A 204 24.57 -14.38 32.08
C GLY A 204 24.38 -15.48 33.14
N GLY A 205 23.97 -16.67 32.69
CA GLY A 205 24.21 -17.92 33.41
C GLY A 205 23.41 -19.11 32.88
N ALA A 206 24.11 -20.08 32.30
CA ALA A 206 23.61 -21.36 31.82
C ALA A 206 23.02 -22.25 32.93
N GLY A 207 22.14 -23.20 32.57
CA GLY A 207 21.80 -24.30 33.48
C GLY A 207 20.53 -25.07 33.14
N ALA A 208 20.73 -26.27 32.58
CA ALA A 208 20.00 -27.52 32.87
C ALA A 208 18.46 -27.60 32.67
N LEU A 209 18.09 -28.46 31.72
CA LEU A 209 16.81 -29.19 31.70
C LEU A 209 16.69 -30.08 32.96
N PRO A 210 15.47 -30.21 33.53
CA PRO A 210 15.06 -31.53 33.98
C PRO A 210 13.60 -31.88 33.68
N GLY A 211 13.44 -33.11 33.19
CA GLY A 211 12.31 -34.05 33.33
C GLY A 211 10.92 -33.54 33.70
N TYR A 212 9.99 -33.65 32.73
CA TYR A 212 8.56 -33.69 33.00
C TYR A 212 8.15 -35.06 33.55
N GLY A 213 8.13 -35.16 34.87
CA GLY A 213 7.40 -36.20 35.61
C GLY A 213 5.93 -35.83 35.75
N ALA A 214 5.08 -36.82 35.48
CA ALA A 214 3.63 -36.75 35.59
C ALA A 214 3.16 -36.20 36.95
N ASN A 215 2.29 -35.18 36.92
CA ASN A 215 1.44 -34.88 38.07
C ASN A 215 0.02 -34.55 37.59
N ARG A 216 -0.81 -35.59 37.57
CA ARG A 216 -2.27 -35.50 37.46
C ARG A 216 -2.79 -34.82 38.74
N ARG A 217 -3.07 -33.52 38.65
CA ARG A 217 -4.04 -32.86 39.53
C ARG A 217 -4.93 -31.99 38.67
N ALA A 218 -6.19 -32.41 38.57
CA ALA A 218 -7.26 -31.66 37.95
C ALA A 218 -7.38 -30.29 38.64
N ARG A 219 -6.90 -29.24 37.96
CA ARG A 219 -7.31 -27.87 38.23
C ARG A 219 -8.44 -27.57 37.25
N SER A 220 -9.63 -27.35 37.79
CA SER A 220 -10.76 -26.74 37.09
C SER A 220 -10.32 -25.40 36.52
N VAL A 221 -10.23 -25.32 35.19
CA VAL A 221 -10.00 -24.07 34.47
C VAL A 221 -11.28 -23.23 34.56
N PRO A 222 -11.23 -21.95 34.95
CA PRO A 222 -12.39 -21.08 34.89
C PRO A 222 -12.72 -20.84 33.41
N THR A 223 -13.97 -21.12 33.04
CA THR A 223 -14.56 -20.83 31.73
C THR A 223 -14.51 -19.33 31.45
N GLY A 224 -13.41 -18.88 30.85
CA GLY A 224 -13.23 -17.55 30.27
C GLY A 224 -13.36 -17.64 28.75
N ASP A 225 -14.11 -16.71 28.19
CA ASP A 225 -14.66 -16.68 26.83
C ASP A 225 -13.66 -17.08 25.73
N LEU A 226 -14.04 -18.10 24.96
CA LEU A 226 -13.44 -18.40 23.65
C LEU A 226 -13.76 -17.24 22.70
N PRO A 227 -12.79 -16.70 21.92
CA PRO A 227 -13.12 -15.78 20.84
C PRO A 227 -14.02 -16.51 19.84
N ALA A 228 -15.16 -15.90 19.55
CA ALA A 228 -16.17 -16.44 18.66
C ALA A 228 -15.55 -16.83 17.31
N VAL A 229 -15.79 -18.09 16.90
CA VAL A 229 -15.58 -18.55 15.54
C VAL A 229 -16.27 -17.56 14.60
N PRO A 230 -15.59 -17.00 13.56
CA PRO A 230 -16.26 -16.13 12.61
C PRO A 230 -17.40 -16.90 11.95
N GLN A 231 -18.62 -16.49 12.24
CA GLN A 231 -19.84 -17.02 11.62
C GLN A 231 -19.70 -16.91 10.09
N PRO A 232 -20.12 -17.90 9.31
CA PRO A 232 -20.13 -17.79 7.86
C PRO A 232 -20.95 -16.56 7.47
N VAL A 233 -20.33 -15.69 6.67
CA VAL A 233 -20.99 -14.50 6.10
C VAL A 233 -22.37 -14.89 5.57
N ALA A 234 -23.40 -14.23 6.10
CA ALA A 234 -24.78 -14.53 5.79
C ALA A 234 -24.98 -14.64 4.27
N SER A 235 -25.51 -15.78 3.83
CA SER A 235 -25.95 -15.98 2.44
C SER A 235 -26.80 -14.77 2.03
N PRO A 236 -26.57 -14.20 0.83
CA PRO A 236 -27.32 -13.03 0.37
C PRO A 236 -28.81 -13.34 0.49
N SER A 237 -29.55 -12.43 1.12
CA SER A 237 -30.98 -12.63 1.33
C SER A 237 -31.66 -12.85 -0.02
N SER A 238 -32.68 -13.71 -0.09
CA SER A 238 -33.34 -14.07 -1.35
C SER A 238 -33.76 -12.83 -2.17
N GLY A 239 -34.12 -11.73 -1.50
CA GLY A 239 -34.44 -10.45 -2.14
C GLY A 239 -33.24 -9.73 -2.77
N GLN A 240 -32.02 -9.86 -2.22
CA GLN A 240 -30.80 -9.29 -2.84
C GLN A 240 -30.43 -10.04 -4.13
N LEU A 241 -30.64 -11.36 -4.16
CA LEU A 241 -30.42 -12.17 -5.36
C LEU A 241 -31.44 -11.87 -6.46
N GLU A 242 -32.69 -11.62 -6.10
CA GLU A 242 -33.73 -11.19 -7.04
C GLU A 242 -33.47 -9.79 -7.60
N ALA A 243 -33.06 -8.83 -6.75
CA ALA A 243 -32.70 -7.48 -7.19
C ALA A 243 -31.54 -7.50 -8.20
N LEU A 244 -30.44 -8.22 -7.90
CA LEU A 244 -29.29 -8.35 -8.81
C LEU A 244 -29.68 -9.03 -10.12
N ARG A 245 -30.57 -10.04 -10.10
CA ARG A 245 -31.07 -10.68 -11.31
C ARG A 245 -31.86 -9.72 -12.19
N THR A 246 -32.70 -8.88 -11.59
CA THR A 246 -33.46 -7.87 -12.33
C THR A 246 -32.56 -6.80 -12.95
N GLU A 247 -31.53 -6.35 -12.22
CA GLU A 247 -30.56 -5.37 -12.70
C GLU A 247 -29.73 -5.91 -13.88
N VAL A 248 -29.25 -7.15 -13.77
CA VAL A 248 -28.54 -7.83 -14.87
C VAL A 248 -29.45 -8.00 -16.09
N ALA A 249 -30.73 -8.30 -15.91
CA ALA A 249 -31.69 -8.41 -17.01
C ALA A 249 -31.93 -7.05 -17.71
N GLN A 250 -32.01 -5.95 -16.95
CA GLN A 250 -32.15 -4.61 -17.50
C GLN A 250 -30.91 -4.18 -18.29
N LEU A 251 -29.70 -4.45 -17.78
CA LEU A 251 -28.45 -4.16 -18.48
C LEU A 251 -28.35 -4.93 -19.80
N LYS A 252 -28.74 -6.21 -19.81
CA LYS A 252 -28.79 -7.01 -21.05
C LYS A 252 -29.78 -6.45 -22.07
N ALA A 253 -30.95 -6.00 -21.61
CA ALA A 253 -31.95 -5.40 -22.48
C ALA A 253 -31.48 -4.06 -23.09
N LEU A 254 -30.71 -3.27 -22.34
CA LEU A 254 -30.07 -2.05 -22.85
C LEU A 254 -29.03 -2.36 -23.92
N LEU A 255 -28.13 -3.30 -23.66
CA LEU A 255 -27.12 -3.72 -24.65
C LEU A 255 -27.76 -4.25 -25.94
N GLU A 256 -28.83 -5.05 -25.84
CA GLU A 256 -29.53 -5.57 -27.02
C GLU A 256 -30.25 -4.45 -27.81
N ARG A 257 -30.75 -3.43 -27.11
CA ARG A 257 -31.35 -2.24 -27.75
C ARG A 257 -30.28 -1.44 -28.49
N ASP A 258 -29.14 -1.20 -27.87
CA ASP A 258 -28.04 -0.44 -28.46
C ASP A 258 -27.45 -1.18 -29.67
N GLU A 259 -27.31 -2.50 -29.58
CA GLU A 259 -26.90 -3.32 -30.72
C GLU A 259 -27.87 -3.22 -31.90
N LYS A 260 -29.18 -3.26 -31.64
CA LYS A 260 -30.21 -3.09 -32.69
C LYS A 260 -30.15 -1.71 -33.31
N VAL A 261 -29.90 -0.66 -32.53
CA VAL A 261 -29.74 0.71 -33.02
C VAL A 261 -28.50 0.82 -33.89
N LEU A 262 -27.36 0.30 -33.44
CA LEU A 262 -26.10 0.31 -34.19
C LEU A 262 -26.23 -0.46 -35.52
N ARG A 263 -26.84 -1.65 -35.52
CA ARG A 263 -27.11 -2.40 -36.75
C ARG A 263 -27.98 -1.62 -37.73
N ARG A 264 -29.01 -0.91 -37.25
CA ARG A 264 -29.85 -0.05 -38.09
C ARG A 264 -29.08 1.12 -38.66
N LEU A 265 -28.27 1.77 -37.85
CA LEU A 265 -27.47 2.93 -38.26
C LEU A 265 -26.39 2.52 -39.28
N MET A 266 -25.70 1.41 -39.04
CA MET A 266 -24.78 0.81 -40.00
C MET A 266 -25.47 0.46 -41.32
N GLY A 267 -26.68 -0.12 -41.28
CA GLY A 267 -27.48 -0.39 -42.47
C GLY A 267 -27.80 0.88 -43.26
N LEU A 268 -28.23 1.95 -42.58
CA LEU A 268 -28.50 3.24 -43.21
C LEU A 268 -27.26 3.88 -43.84
N LEU A 269 -26.09 3.76 -43.21
CA LEU A 269 -24.82 4.27 -43.76
C LEU A 269 -24.42 3.53 -45.05
N ILE A 270 -24.66 2.21 -45.10
CA ILE A 270 -24.42 1.40 -46.29
C ILE A 270 -25.43 1.76 -47.39
N ASP A 271 -26.72 1.87 -47.07
CA ASP A 271 -27.78 2.21 -48.03
C ASP A 271 -27.60 3.61 -48.65
N LYS A 272 -27.00 4.55 -47.90
CA LYS A 272 -26.66 5.90 -48.37
C LYS A 272 -25.33 5.98 -49.12
N GLY A 273 -24.60 4.87 -49.25
CA GLY A 273 -23.32 4.79 -49.96
C GLY A 273 -22.18 5.57 -49.30
N LEU A 274 -22.30 5.88 -48.01
CA LEU A 274 -21.29 6.67 -47.27
C LEU A 274 -20.08 5.82 -46.87
N CYS A 275 -20.25 4.51 -46.68
CA CYS A 275 -19.19 3.56 -46.35
C CYS A 275 -19.51 2.18 -46.93
N THR A 276 -18.48 1.43 -47.30
CA THR A 276 -18.63 0.00 -47.64
C THR A 276 -18.61 -0.86 -46.37
N ARG A 277 -19.18 -2.07 -46.45
CA ARG A 277 -19.23 -3.01 -45.32
C ARG A 277 -17.83 -3.34 -44.78
N ASP A 278 -16.86 -3.45 -45.69
CA ASP A 278 -15.50 -3.84 -45.38
C ASP A 278 -14.71 -2.71 -44.70
N GLU A 279 -14.91 -1.45 -45.10
CA GLU A 279 -14.32 -0.27 -44.43
C GLU A 279 -14.86 -0.10 -43.00
N LEU A 280 -16.15 -0.40 -42.79
CA LEU A 280 -16.79 -0.29 -41.49
C LEU A 280 -16.29 -1.37 -40.52
N VAL A 281 -16.08 -2.59 -41.01
CA VAL A 281 -15.48 -3.70 -40.23
C VAL A 281 -14.00 -3.45 -39.96
N ALA A 282 -13.26 -2.88 -40.91
CA ALA A 282 -11.85 -2.52 -40.71
C ALA A 282 -11.69 -1.49 -39.57
N ARG A 283 -12.51 -0.42 -39.57
CA ARG A 283 -12.46 0.60 -38.51
C ARG A 283 -12.96 0.12 -37.14
N LEU A 284 -13.85 -0.87 -37.10
CA LEU A 284 -14.34 -1.44 -35.83
C LEU A 284 -13.34 -2.41 -35.18
N ASN A 285 -12.36 -2.92 -35.92
CA ASN A 285 -11.35 -3.87 -35.43
C ASN A 285 -9.97 -3.23 -35.15
N GLU A 286 -9.85 -1.91 -35.31
CA GLU A 286 -8.59 -1.16 -35.11
C GLU A 286 -8.37 -0.71 -33.64
N ASP A 287 -9.34 -0.92 -32.75
CA ASP A 287 -9.23 -0.69 -31.29
C ASP A 287 -9.18 -2.00 -30.50
#